data_AF-A0A1Z4LRY8-F1
#
_entry.id   AF-A0A1Z4LRY8-F1
#
_cell.length_a   1.000
_cell.length_b   1.000
_cell.length_c   1.000
_cell.angle_alpha   90.00
_cell.angle_beta   90.00
_cell.angle_gamma   90.00
#
_symmetry.space_group_name_H-M   'P 1'
#
loop_
_entity.id
_entity.type
_entity.pdbx_description
1 polymer ?
#
loop_
_entity_poly.entity_id
_entity_poly.type
_entity_poly.pdbx_seq_one_letter_code
_entity_poly.pdbx_strand_id
1 'polypeptide(L)'
;MKTVVIGGVCRTGKSRLANKIFQNTKSTVFHGDHLMNILYNGFPDSVKDEFPKVLIKLIRNMGKEFGYTRIFESCHVDPIITKSKLNYPSYIFLFLGYPQVNIDNKIRELREYGANHPECWTNQHDDDSLISHIKEYIELSREQQIKCQQANILYFDTSDNFNDVWNQAYEYVMQKLDE
;
A
#
# COMPACT_ATOMS: atom_id res chain seq x y z
N MET A 1 -6.31 -20.95 -0.63
CA MET A 1 -6.42 -19.57 -1.14
C MET A 1 -5.96 -18.62 -0.04
N LYS A 2 -5.28 -17.52 -0.40
CA LYS A 2 -4.51 -16.72 0.55
C LYS A 2 -5.08 -15.31 0.69
N THR A 3 -4.85 -14.70 1.84
CA THR A 3 -5.04 -13.26 2.02
C THR A 3 -3.77 -12.54 1.60
N VAL A 4 -3.89 -11.48 0.79
CA VAL A 4 -2.79 -10.60 0.37
C VAL A 4 -2.92 -9.28 1.10
N VAL A 5 -1.86 -8.85 1.77
CA VAL A 5 -1.77 -7.53 2.40
C VAL A 5 -0.65 -6.75 1.75
N ILE A 6 -0.95 -5.56 1.23
CA ILE A 6 -0.02 -4.69 0.50
C ILE A 6 0.06 -3.36 1.26
N GLY A 7 1.18 -3.16 1.95
CA GLY A 7 1.49 -1.89 2.62
C GLY A 7 2.36 -0.96 1.77
N GLY A 8 2.54 0.29 2.21
CA GLY A 8 3.44 1.24 1.56
C GLY A 8 2.90 2.66 1.49
N VAL A 9 3.77 3.63 1.26
CA VAL A 9 3.38 5.05 1.14
C VAL A 9 2.58 5.34 -0.14
N CYS A 10 2.04 6.55 -0.26
CA CYS A 10 1.31 7.00 -1.46
C CYS A 10 2.20 6.88 -2.72
N ARG A 11 1.61 6.66 -3.90
CA ARG A 11 2.33 6.68 -5.19
C ARG A 11 3.44 5.63 -5.39
N THR A 12 3.40 4.54 -4.63
CA THR A 12 4.28 3.38 -4.80
C THR A 12 3.69 2.30 -5.72
N GLY A 13 2.45 2.46 -6.17
CA GLY A 13 1.78 1.50 -7.05
C GLY A 13 1.00 0.38 -6.32
N LYS A 14 0.68 0.54 -5.03
CA LYS A 14 -0.13 -0.43 -4.26
C LYS A 14 -1.47 -0.75 -4.91
N SER A 15 -2.28 0.26 -5.18
CA SER A 15 -3.61 0.07 -5.78
C SER A 15 -3.50 -0.48 -7.20
N ARG A 16 -2.45 -0.11 -7.95
CA ARG A 16 -2.12 -0.73 -9.25
C ARG A 16 -1.84 -2.23 -9.08
N LEU A 17 -1.06 -2.62 -8.07
CA LEU A 17 -0.71 -4.02 -7.79
C LEU A 17 -1.96 -4.81 -7.38
N ALA A 18 -2.72 -4.30 -6.43
CA ALA A 18 -3.97 -4.90 -5.98
C ALA A 18 -4.95 -5.12 -7.16
N ASN A 19 -5.13 -4.11 -8.01
CA ASN A 19 -6.01 -4.19 -9.17
C ASN A 19 -5.51 -5.18 -10.22
N LYS A 20 -4.19 -5.26 -10.46
CA LYS A 20 -3.62 -6.24 -11.38
C LYS A 20 -3.83 -7.66 -10.87
N ILE A 21 -3.62 -7.92 -9.59
CA ILE A 21 -3.88 -9.25 -8.99
C ILE A 21 -5.37 -9.57 -9.12
N PHE A 22 -6.26 -8.62 -8.78
CA PHE A 22 -7.71 -8.77 -8.92
C PHE A 22 -8.15 -9.15 -10.34
N GLN A 23 -7.63 -8.48 -11.37
CA GLN A 23 -7.95 -8.79 -12.76
C GLN A 23 -7.56 -10.21 -13.19
N ASN A 24 -6.58 -10.83 -12.52
CA ASN A 24 -6.03 -12.14 -12.89
C ASN A 24 -6.45 -13.26 -11.96
N THR A 25 -7.32 -13.00 -10.98
CA THR A 25 -7.69 -13.96 -9.94
C THR A 25 -9.16 -13.84 -9.55
N LYS A 26 -9.72 -14.86 -8.90
CA LYS A 26 -11.03 -14.76 -8.23
C LYS A 26 -10.85 -14.07 -6.88
N SER A 27 -10.60 -12.76 -6.90
CA SER A 27 -10.30 -11.98 -5.69
C SER A 27 -11.32 -10.89 -5.39
N THR A 28 -11.25 -10.36 -4.17
CA THR A 28 -11.84 -9.05 -3.81
C THR A 28 -10.74 -8.10 -3.36
N VAL A 29 -10.90 -6.80 -3.63
CA VAL A 29 -9.96 -5.75 -3.19
C VAL A 29 -10.62 -4.86 -2.15
N PHE A 30 -9.90 -4.59 -1.06
CA PHE A 30 -10.24 -3.60 -0.06
C PHE A 30 -9.18 -2.48 -0.07
N HIS A 31 -9.59 -1.29 -0.52
CA HIS A 31 -8.77 -0.08 -0.53
C HIS A 31 -8.95 0.67 0.80
N GLY A 32 -8.04 0.44 1.75
CA GLY A 32 -8.15 1.01 3.10
C GLY A 32 -8.07 2.55 3.13
N ASP A 33 -7.39 3.14 2.15
CA ASP A 33 -7.26 4.60 2.03
C ASP A 33 -8.61 5.26 1.68
N HIS A 34 -9.52 4.55 0.98
CA HIS A 34 -10.89 5.04 0.77
C HIS A 34 -11.71 5.05 2.05
N LEU A 35 -11.58 4.01 2.89
CA LEU A 35 -12.23 4.00 4.19
C LEU A 35 -11.68 5.14 5.07
N MET A 36 -10.38 5.41 4.99
CA MET A 36 -9.80 6.56 5.68
C MET A 36 -10.38 7.89 5.22
N ASN A 37 -10.49 8.10 3.92
CA ASN A 37 -11.09 9.33 3.40
C ASN A 37 -12.53 9.52 3.89
N ILE A 38 -13.31 8.44 4.02
CA ILE A 38 -14.66 8.51 4.60
C ILE A 38 -14.59 8.94 6.08
N LEU A 39 -13.65 8.39 6.84
CA LEU A 39 -13.53 8.69 8.27
C LEU A 39 -13.00 10.10 8.53
N TYR A 40 -11.99 10.54 7.80
CA TYR A 40 -11.42 11.90 7.93
C TYR A 40 -12.45 12.99 7.64
N ASN A 41 -13.32 12.75 6.66
CA ASN A 41 -14.31 13.75 6.21
C ASN A 41 -15.68 13.61 6.87
N GLY A 42 -15.97 12.46 7.50
CA GLY A 42 -17.30 12.15 8.03
C GLY A 42 -17.40 12.04 9.55
N PHE A 43 -16.29 11.98 10.28
CA PHE A 43 -16.27 11.67 11.72
C PHE A 43 -15.33 12.57 12.54
N PRO A 44 -15.58 12.73 13.86
CA PRO A 44 -14.70 13.48 14.77
C PRO A 44 -13.30 12.85 14.91
N ASP A 45 -12.32 13.65 15.33
CA ASP A 45 -10.91 13.22 15.45
C ASP A 45 -10.70 12.01 16.38
N SER A 46 -11.52 11.89 17.43
CA SER A 46 -11.48 10.73 18.34
C SER A 46 -11.70 9.39 17.63
N VAL A 47 -12.45 9.37 16.53
CA VAL A 47 -12.68 8.16 15.71
C VAL A 47 -11.49 7.89 14.79
N LYS A 48 -10.83 8.95 14.31
CA LYS A 48 -9.68 8.86 13.39
C LYS A 48 -8.49 8.20 14.07
N ASP A 49 -8.25 8.53 15.34
CA ASP A 49 -7.15 7.97 16.14
C ASP A 49 -7.28 6.45 16.38
N GLU A 50 -8.51 5.92 16.33
CA GLU A 50 -8.75 4.48 16.47
C GLU A 50 -8.53 3.72 15.15
N PHE A 51 -8.47 4.41 14.02
CA PHE A 51 -8.55 3.76 12.72
C PHE A 51 -7.45 2.72 12.46
N PRO A 52 -6.16 2.97 12.74
CA PRO A 52 -5.13 1.94 12.51
C PRO A 52 -5.48 0.62 13.22
N LYS A 53 -6.08 0.70 14.42
CA LYS A 53 -6.56 -0.48 15.16
C LYS A 53 -7.76 -1.13 14.46
N VAL A 54 -8.69 -0.33 13.92
CA VAL A 54 -9.86 -0.81 13.15
C VAL A 54 -9.40 -1.49 11.87
N LEU A 55 -8.48 -0.89 11.11
CA LEU A 55 -7.94 -1.47 9.88
C LEU A 55 -7.27 -2.83 10.15
N ILE A 56 -6.43 -2.92 11.17
CA ILE A 56 -5.79 -4.20 11.54
C ILE A 56 -6.86 -5.24 11.94
N LYS A 57 -7.88 -4.86 12.72
CA LYS A 57 -8.99 -5.77 13.07
C LYS A 57 -9.76 -6.19 11.82
N LEU A 58 -9.97 -5.30 10.86
CA LEU A 58 -10.65 -5.57 9.59
C LEU A 58 -9.84 -6.58 8.78
N ILE A 59 -8.56 -6.31 8.54
CA ILE A 59 -7.64 -7.22 7.82
C ILE A 59 -7.58 -8.58 8.53
N ARG A 60 -7.54 -8.60 9.87
CA ARG A 60 -7.51 -9.85 10.65
C ARG A 60 -8.82 -10.65 10.55
N ASN A 61 -9.96 -9.97 10.65
CA ASN A 61 -11.26 -10.65 10.71
C ASN A 61 -11.76 -11.04 9.32
N MET A 62 -11.54 -10.17 8.33
CA MET A 62 -11.88 -10.43 6.93
C MET A 62 -10.81 -11.28 6.23
N GLY A 63 -9.57 -11.36 6.73
CA GLY A 63 -8.53 -12.19 6.11
C GLY A 63 -8.62 -13.69 6.40
N LYS A 64 -9.60 -14.13 7.20
CA LYS A 64 -9.82 -15.56 7.51
C LYS A 64 -10.22 -16.34 6.25
N GLU A 65 -10.07 -17.66 6.25
CA GLU A 65 -10.22 -18.50 5.05
C GLU A 65 -11.62 -18.39 4.41
N PHE A 66 -11.64 -18.01 3.13
CA PHE A 66 -12.79 -18.08 2.23
C PHE A 66 -12.39 -18.85 0.97
N GLY A 67 -13.36 -19.33 0.19
CA GLY A 67 -13.13 -19.98 -1.11
C GLY A 67 -12.66 -19.04 -2.23
N TYR A 68 -12.06 -17.89 -1.90
CA TYR A 68 -11.52 -16.88 -2.82
C TYR A 68 -10.42 -16.05 -2.16
N THR A 69 -9.57 -15.42 -2.96
CA THR A 69 -8.44 -14.60 -2.50
C THR A 69 -8.93 -13.21 -2.06
N ARG A 70 -8.37 -12.64 -0.98
CA ARG A 70 -8.72 -11.28 -0.53
C ARG A 70 -7.49 -10.41 -0.50
N ILE A 71 -7.59 -9.21 -1.05
CA ILE A 71 -6.49 -8.25 -1.16
C ILE A 71 -6.84 -7.04 -0.31
N PHE A 72 -5.97 -6.69 0.63
CA PHE A 72 -6.05 -5.48 1.44
C PHE A 72 -4.86 -4.59 1.09
N GLU A 73 -5.11 -3.33 0.76
CA GLU A 73 -4.05 -2.37 0.49
C GLU A 73 -4.32 -1.03 1.19
N SER A 74 -3.30 -0.45 1.81
CA SER A 74 -3.39 0.88 2.45
C SER A 74 -2.02 1.44 2.83
N CYS A 75 -1.91 2.77 2.92
CA CYS A 75 -0.76 3.44 3.52
C CYS A 75 -0.73 3.41 5.04
N HIS A 76 -1.80 2.99 5.70
CA HIS A 76 -1.94 2.97 7.16
C HIS A 76 -1.64 1.61 7.80
N VAL A 77 -1.09 0.66 7.03
CA VAL A 77 -0.66 -0.64 7.54
C VAL A 77 0.73 -0.50 8.19
N ASP A 78 0.83 -0.77 9.50
CA ASP A 78 2.13 -0.92 10.16
C ASP A 78 2.65 -2.36 9.99
N PRO A 79 3.91 -2.58 9.52
CA PRO A 79 4.42 -3.93 9.26
C PRO A 79 4.43 -4.83 10.50
N ILE A 80 5.00 -4.35 11.61
CA ILE A 80 5.23 -5.14 12.83
C ILE A 80 3.91 -5.43 13.53
N ILE A 81 3.12 -4.39 13.76
CA ILE A 81 1.85 -4.51 14.47
C ILE A 81 0.91 -5.41 13.66
N THR A 82 0.77 -5.18 12.35
CA THR A 82 -0.12 -6.00 11.52
C THR A 82 0.31 -7.46 11.54
N LYS A 83 1.60 -7.75 11.27
CA LYS A 83 2.14 -9.12 11.28
C LYS A 83 1.88 -9.83 12.61
N SER A 84 2.06 -9.15 13.74
CA SER A 84 1.83 -9.72 15.08
C SER A 84 0.35 -10.04 15.36
N LYS A 85 -0.58 -9.47 14.59
CA LYS A 85 -2.03 -9.66 14.75
C LYS A 85 -2.64 -10.58 13.69
N LEU A 86 -1.94 -10.85 12.59
CA LEU A 86 -2.39 -11.82 11.59
C LEU A 86 -2.19 -13.23 12.14
N ASN A 87 -3.29 -13.95 12.34
CA ASN A 87 -3.31 -15.27 12.96
C ASN A 87 -3.95 -16.34 12.07
N TYR A 88 -4.00 -16.12 10.76
CA TYR A 88 -4.48 -17.10 9.78
C TYR A 88 -3.33 -17.92 9.18
N PRO A 89 -3.60 -19.17 8.74
CA PRO A 89 -2.56 -20.14 8.38
C PRO A 89 -1.76 -19.76 7.14
N SER A 90 -2.35 -18.99 6.23
CA SER A 90 -1.73 -18.64 4.96
C SER A 90 -2.07 -17.21 4.53
N TYR A 91 -1.04 -16.38 4.37
CA TYR A 91 -1.15 -15.03 3.83
C TYR A 91 0.15 -14.59 3.15
N ILE A 92 0.01 -13.64 2.24
CA ILE A 92 1.09 -12.94 1.55
C ILE A 92 1.11 -11.52 2.12
N PHE A 93 2.26 -11.06 2.60
CA PHE A 93 2.39 -9.72 3.16
C PHE A 93 3.66 -9.07 2.62
N LEU A 94 3.51 -7.92 1.97
CA LEU A 94 4.61 -7.17 1.39
C LEU A 94 4.37 -5.65 1.49
N PHE A 95 5.44 -4.89 1.30
CA PHE A 95 5.40 -3.43 1.21
C PHE A 95 6.03 -2.95 -0.10
N LEU A 96 5.52 -1.84 -0.62
CA LEU A 96 6.11 -1.06 -1.70
C LEU A 96 6.50 0.32 -1.17
N GLY A 97 7.71 0.79 -1.44
CA GLY A 97 8.16 2.12 -1.02
C GLY A 97 9.24 2.68 -1.94
N TYR A 98 9.71 3.88 -1.64
CA TYR A 98 10.74 4.56 -2.45
C TYR A 98 11.71 5.40 -1.60
N PRO A 99 12.41 4.78 -0.63
CA PRO A 99 13.20 5.48 0.40
C PRO A 99 14.34 6.36 -0.12
N GLN A 100 14.69 6.25 -1.41
CA GLN A 100 15.79 6.98 -2.03
C GLN A 100 15.40 7.65 -3.35
N VAL A 101 14.11 7.80 -3.66
CA VAL A 101 13.69 8.40 -4.93
C VAL A 101 14.19 9.83 -5.08
N ASN A 102 14.61 10.16 -6.30
CA ASN A 102 14.89 11.55 -6.67
C ASN A 102 13.58 12.35 -6.73
N ILE A 103 13.48 13.42 -5.94
CA ILE A 103 12.25 14.22 -5.79
C ILE A 103 11.85 14.87 -7.12
N ASP A 104 12.80 15.44 -7.87
CA ASP A 104 12.51 16.15 -9.12
C ASP A 104 11.96 15.20 -10.19
N ASN A 105 12.54 14.00 -10.29
CA ASN A 105 12.03 12.95 -11.15
C ASN A 105 10.63 12.52 -10.69
N LYS A 106 10.41 12.38 -9.38
CA LYS A 106 9.12 11.98 -8.83
C LYS A 106 8.02 13.00 -9.11
N ILE A 107 8.32 14.30 -8.98
CA ILE A 107 7.39 15.38 -9.33
C ILE A 107 7.03 15.29 -10.81
N ARG A 108 8.03 15.12 -11.69
CA ARG A 108 7.80 14.98 -13.13
C ARG A 108 6.88 13.81 -13.46
N GLU A 109 7.15 12.63 -12.89
CA GLU A 109 6.28 11.45 -13.03
C GLU A 109 4.83 11.73 -12.59
N LEU A 110 4.66 12.41 -11.45
CA LEU A 110 3.34 12.73 -10.91
C LEU A 110 2.59 13.73 -11.80
N ARG A 111 3.30 14.70 -12.39
CA ARG A 111 2.72 15.68 -13.32
C ARG A 111 2.36 15.04 -14.65
N GLU A 112 3.23 14.21 -15.21
CA GLU A 112 2.95 13.43 -16.42
C GLU A 112 1.74 12.50 -16.23
N TYR A 113 1.67 11.81 -15.09
CA TYR A 113 0.51 10.99 -14.74
C TYR A 113 -0.75 11.84 -14.59
N GLY A 114 -0.67 12.94 -13.81
CA GLY A 114 -1.80 13.82 -13.51
C GLY A 114 -2.37 14.53 -14.74
N ALA A 115 -1.53 14.86 -15.72
CA ALA A 115 -1.96 15.42 -17.00
C ALA A 115 -2.89 14.48 -17.78
N ASN A 116 -2.70 13.16 -17.63
CA ASN A 116 -3.52 12.13 -18.25
C ASN A 116 -4.69 11.66 -17.36
N HIS A 117 -4.76 12.13 -16.11
CA HIS A 117 -5.73 11.71 -15.09
C HIS A 117 -6.21 12.94 -14.31
N PRO A 118 -7.16 13.73 -14.85
CA PRO A 118 -7.61 14.98 -14.24
C PRO A 118 -8.11 14.83 -12.80
N GLU A 119 -8.70 13.69 -12.46
CA GLU A 119 -9.19 13.32 -11.12
C GLU A 119 -8.09 13.03 -10.10
N CYS A 120 -6.84 12.94 -10.56
CA CYS A 120 -5.69 12.66 -9.72
C CYS A 120 -5.50 13.78 -8.69
N TRP A 121 -5.59 13.43 -7.40
CA TRP A 121 -5.52 14.42 -6.31
C TRP A 121 -4.26 15.29 -6.33
N THR A 122 -3.15 14.82 -6.91
CA THR A 122 -1.92 15.62 -7.04
C THR A 122 -2.11 16.87 -7.90
N ASN A 123 -3.14 16.92 -8.75
CA ASN A 123 -3.49 18.10 -9.54
C ASN A 123 -4.08 19.23 -8.67
N GLN A 124 -4.48 18.94 -7.44
CA GLN A 124 -4.99 19.92 -6.47
C GLN A 124 -3.88 20.59 -5.66
N HIS A 125 -2.62 20.19 -5.87
CA HIS A 125 -1.45 20.66 -5.14
C HIS A 125 -0.41 21.25 -6.10
N ASP A 126 0.20 22.36 -5.71
CA ASP A 126 1.38 22.90 -6.38
C ASP A 126 2.63 22.05 -6.13
N ASP A 127 3.72 22.36 -6.82
CA ASP A 127 4.97 21.59 -6.73
C ASP A 127 5.58 21.64 -5.33
N ASP A 128 5.54 22.78 -4.65
CA ASP A 128 6.10 22.94 -3.30
C ASP A 128 5.36 22.08 -2.26
N SER A 129 4.02 22.03 -2.35
CA SER A 129 3.19 21.15 -1.53
C SER A 129 3.48 19.68 -1.83
N LEU A 130 3.59 19.30 -3.11
CA LEU A 130 3.93 17.92 -3.47
C LEU A 130 5.34 17.52 -3.02
N ILE A 131 6.33 18.41 -3.14
CA ILE A 131 7.69 18.17 -2.67
C ILE A 131 7.69 17.89 -1.17
N SER A 132 6.90 18.64 -0.41
CA SER A 132 6.75 18.44 1.03
C SER A 132 6.19 17.04 1.34
N HIS A 133 5.10 16.64 0.66
CA HIS A 133 4.55 15.29 0.81
C HIS A 133 5.51 14.18 0.39
N ILE A 134 6.25 14.35 -0.71
CA ILE A 134 7.22 13.33 -1.17
C ILE A 134 8.34 13.16 -0.15
N LYS A 135 8.84 14.24 0.46
CA LYS A 135 9.85 14.15 1.53
C LYS A 135 9.32 13.34 2.72
N GLU A 136 8.09 13.61 3.15
CA GLU A 136 7.43 12.81 4.21
C GLU A 136 7.32 11.34 3.81
N TYR A 137 6.92 11.06 2.57
CA TYR A 137 6.78 9.69 2.06
C TYR A 137 8.13 8.97 1.91
N ILE A 138 9.22 9.69 1.65
CA ILE A 138 10.57 9.15 1.65
C ILE A 138 10.97 8.70 3.06
N GLU A 139 10.75 9.55 4.08
CA GLU A 139 11.06 9.18 5.47
C GLU A 139 10.20 8.00 5.93
N LEU A 140 8.89 8.05 5.69
CA LEU A 140 7.99 6.93 6.00
C LEU A 140 8.39 5.65 5.26
N SER A 141 8.87 5.75 4.01
CA SER A 141 9.37 4.61 3.24
C SER A 141 10.58 3.97 3.93
N ARG A 142 11.52 4.76 4.44
CA ARG A 142 12.70 4.27 5.19
C ARG A 142 12.29 3.59 6.48
N GLU A 143 11.38 4.20 7.24
CA GLU A 143 10.85 3.61 8.47
C GLU A 143 10.15 2.27 8.19
N GLN A 144 9.31 2.22 7.16
CA GLN A 144 8.63 0.99 6.75
C GLN A 144 9.61 -0.09 6.30
N GLN A 145 10.69 0.28 5.59
CA GLN A 145 11.75 -0.65 5.16
C GLN A 145 12.42 -1.32 6.36
N ILE A 146 12.81 -0.54 7.37
CA ILE A 146 13.41 -1.04 8.62
C ILE A 146 12.43 -1.98 9.35
N LYS A 147 11.18 -1.56 9.51
CA LYS A 147 10.14 -2.38 10.18
C LYS A 147 9.85 -3.67 9.43
N CYS A 148 9.85 -3.64 8.09
CA CYS A 148 9.68 -4.84 7.27
C CYS A 148 10.83 -5.81 7.46
N GLN A 149 12.07 -5.32 7.48
CA GLN A 149 13.25 -6.14 7.77
C GLN A 149 13.16 -6.79 9.16
N GLN A 150 12.78 -6.03 10.19
CA GLN A 150 12.60 -6.55 11.56
C GLN A 150 11.52 -7.62 11.66
N ALA A 151 10.45 -7.50 10.88
CA ALA A 151 9.33 -8.44 10.88
C ALA A 151 9.46 -9.58 9.84
N ASN A 152 10.58 -9.65 9.12
CA ASN A 152 10.79 -10.57 7.99
C ASN A 152 9.65 -10.50 6.95
N ILE A 153 9.32 -9.28 6.55
CA ILE A 153 8.33 -8.95 5.52
C ILE A 153 9.10 -8.42 4.31
N LEU A 154 8.72 -8.85 3.11
CA LEU A 154 9.37 -8.34 1.89
C LEU A 154 9.01 -6.88 1.65
N TYR A 155 10.04 -6.10 1.34
CA TYR A 155 9.93 -4.70 0.96
C TYR A 155 10.51 -4.53 -0.44
N PHE A 156 9.71 -3.96 -1.34
CA PHE A 156 10.08 -3.71 -2.73
C PHE A 156 10.37 -2.21 -2.88
N ASP A 157 11.64 -1.88 -3.12
CA ASP A 157 12.13 -0.52 -3.29
C ASP A 157 11.98 -0.06 -4.74
N THR A 158 11.05 0.86 -4.97
CA THR A 158 10.67 1.37 -6.29
C THR A 158 11.35 2.69 -6.65
N SER A 159 12.45 3.06 -5.98
CA SER A 159 13.11 4.37 -6.14
C SER A 159 13.63 4.64 -7.55
N ASP A 160 14.33 3.69 -8.18
CA ASP A 160 15.02 3.90 -9.46
C ASP A 160 14.43 3.07 -10.62
N ASN A 161 14.14 1.78 -10.38
CA ASN A 161 13.65 0.84 -11.41
C ASN A 161 12.19 0.48 -11.15
N PHE A 162 11.31 1.48 -11.13
CA PHE A 162 9.91 1.32 -10.71
C PHE A 162 9.22 0.13 -11.39
N ASN A 163 9.27 0.04 -12.73
CA ASN A 163 8.56 -1.00 -13.47
C ASN A 163 9.09 -2.40 -13.17
N ASP A 164 10.42 -2.58 -13.10
CA ASP A 164 11.02 -3.88 -12.87
C ASP A 164 10.75 -4.37 -11.45
N VAL A 165 10.94 -3.52 -10.45
CA VAL A 165 10.70 -3.87 -9.04
C VAL A 165 9.21 -4.10 -8.79
N TRP A 166 8.35 -3.30 -9.42
CA TRP A 166 6.91 -3.49 -9.33
C TRP A 166 6.48 -4.83 -9.97
N ASN A 167 7.07 -5.21 -11.11
CA ASN A 167 6.82 -6.50 -11.75
C ASN A 167 7.30 -7.66 -10.87
N GLN A 168 8.47 -7.54 -10.23
CA GLN A 168 8.94 -8.53 -9.25
C GLN A 168 7.96 -8.70 -8.09
N ALA A 169 7.40 -7.61 -7.58
CA ALA A 169 6.39 -7.67 -6.52
C ALA A 169 5.12 -8.39 -6.99
N TYR A 170 4.69 -8.15 -8.23
CA TYR A 170 3.55 -8.84 -8.83
C TYR A 170 3.81 -10.33 -9.03
N GLU A 171 4.94 -10.70 -9.63
CA GLU A 171 5.33 -12.09 -9.85
C GLU A 171 5.46 -12.86 -8.54
N TYR A 172 6.06 -12.23 -7.52
CA TYR A 172 6.12 -12.80 -6.17
C TYR A 172 4.73 -13.15 -5.62
N VAL A 173 3.76 -12.24 -5.74
CA VAL A 173 2.39 -12.50 -5.27
C VAL A 173 1.75 -13.62 -6.06
N MET A 174 1.86 -13.61 -7.39
CA MET A 174 1.23 -14.63 -8.24
C MET A 174 1.81 -16.02 -7.98
N GLN A 175 3.14 -16.16 -7.92
CA GLN A 175 3.80 -17.42 -7.55
C GLN A 175 3.31 -17.92 -6.18
N LYS A 176 3.19 -17.01 -5.21
CA LYS A 176 2.69 -17.36 -3.88
C LYS A 176 1.22 -17.69 -3.86
N LEU A 177 0.40 -17.24 -4.79
CA LEU A 177 -1.01 -17.63 -4.88
C LEU A 177 -1.20 -19.02 -5.48
N ASP A 178 -0.26 -19.47 -6.30
CA ASP A 178 -0.26 -20.80 -6.94
C ASP A 178 0.25 -21.92 -6.02
N GLU A 179 1.02 -21.58 -4.98
CA GLU A 179 1.42 -22.47 -3.86
C GLU A 179 0.25 -22.84 -2.93
#